data_AF-A0AAE2WBB2-F1
#
_entry.id   AF-A0AAE2WBB2-F1
#
_cell.length_a   1.000
_cell.length_b   1.000
_cell.length_c   1.000
_cell.angle_alpha   90.00
_cell.angle_beta   90.00
_cell.angle_gamma   90.00
#
_symmetry.space_group_name_H-M   'P 1'
#
loop_
_entity.id
_entity.type
_entity.pdbx_description
1 polymer ?
#
loop_
_entity_poly.entity_id
_entity_poly.type
_entity_poly.pdbx_seq_one_letter_code
_entity_poly.pdbx_strand_id
1 'polypeptide(L)'
;MKQRVVIIGAGISGLYAATLLEKAGVDYVILEARDRTGGRVLSGLELAGTSAGIHVDMGAAWFWPDIQPDFAHLIERLNLPVIAHGRPGDMLYERQLNSPPERYPAWESSPASFRLKGGMQALTAVLKSQIPAEKIKIGHQAVAVLRAGKEMQVHTRSEGSKKGSSRF
;
A
#
# COMPACT_ATOMS: atom_id res chain seq x y z
N MET A 1 0.60 -24.14 -11.71
CA MET A 1 -0.27 -23.14 -12.37
C MET A 1 0.54 -22.39 -13.41
N LYS A 2 0.09 -22.33 -14.67
CA LYS A 2 0.83 -21.61 -15.70
C LYS A 2 0.18 -20.26 -15.92
N GLN A 3 0.98 -19.20 -15.96
CA GLN A 3 0.53 -17.82 -16.06
C GLN A 3 1.45 -17.06 -17.00
N ARG A 4 0.91 -16.10 -17.77
CA ARG A 4 1.74 -15.27 -18.64
C ARG A 4 2.62 -14.31 -17.83
N VAL A 5 2.10 -13.78 -16.72
CA VAL A 5 2.83 -12.89 -15.81
C VAL A 5 2.66 -13.33 -14.36
N VAL A 6 3.73 -13.27 -13.58
CA VAL A 6 3.69 -13.45 -12.12
C VAL A 6 4.13 -12.15 -11.46
N ILE A 7 3.27 -11.59 -10.60
CA ILE A 7 3.57 -10.42 -9.77
C ILE A 7 3.89 -10.92 -8.36
N ILE A 8 5.08 -10.59 -7.84
CA ILE A 8 5.49 -10.94 -6.48
C ILE A 8 5.27 -9.72 -5.58
N GLY A 9 4.27 -9.80 -4.71
CA GLY A 9 3.86 -8.78 -3.76
C GLY A 9 2.54 -8.09 -4.14
N ALA A 10 1.61 -8.02 -3.19
CA ALA A 10 0.31 -7.35 -3.31
C ALA A 10 0.29 -6.00 -2.55
N GLY A 11 1.39 -5.25 -2.60
CA GLY A 11 1.43 -3.83 -2.19
C GLY A 11 0.86 -2.89 -3.25
N ILE A 12 0.97 -1.56 -3.05
CA ILE A 12 0.47 -0.56 -4.03
C ILE A 12 0.98 -0.86 -5.45
N SER A 13 2.29 -1.08 -5.61
CA SER A 13 2.90 -1.31 -6.93
C SER A 13 2.37 -2.57 -7.61
N GLY A 14 2.29 -3.69 -6.90
CA GLY A 14 1.80 -4.95 -7.44
C GLY A 14 0.31 -4.90 -7.78
N LEU A 15 -0.51 -4.30 -6.92
CA LEU A 15 -1.94 -4.10 -7.19
C LEU A 15 -2.17 -3.15 -8.37
N TYR A 16 -1.39 -2.08 -8.48
CA TYR A 16 -1.49 -1.17 -9.63
C TYR A 16 -1.06 -1.85 -10.94
N ALA A 17 0.05 -2.58 -10.93
CA ALA A 17 0.50 -3.37 -12.09
C ALA A 17 -0.56 -4.39 -12.53
N ALA A 18 -1.13 -5.14 -11.58
CA ALA A 18 -2.21 -6.09 -11.84
C ALA A 18 -3.46 -5.41 -12.43
N THR A 19 -3.84 -4.24 -11.92
CA THR A 19 -4.96 -3.46 -12.47
C THR A 19 -4.71 -3.08 -13.94
N LEU A 20 -3.48 -2.73 -14.31
CA LEU A 20 -3.12 -2.43 -15.70
C LEU A 20 -3.16 -3.68 -16.59
N LEU A 21 -2.65 -4.81 -16.10
CA LEU A 21 -2.71 -6.09 -16.83
C LEU A 21 -4.15 -6.58 -17.02
N GLU A 22 -5.00 -6.42 -16.00
CA GLU A 22 -6.42 -6.77 -16.06
C GLU A 22 -7.12 -5.97 -17.16
N LYS A 23 -6.92 -4.65 -17.20
CA LYS A 23 -7.48 -3.77 -18.23
C LYS A 23 -6.97 -4.11 -19.64
N ALA A 24 -5.74 -4.62 -19.75
CA ALA A 24 -5.15 -5.05 -21.00
C ALA A 24 -5.54 -6.48 -21.42
N GLY A 25 -6.33 -7.21 -20.62
CA GLY A 25 -6.68 -8.60 -20.90
C GLY A 25 -5.49 -9.57 -20.86
N VAL A 26 -4.43 -9.23 -20.11
CA VAL A 26 -3.24 -10.06 -19.95
C VAL A 26 -3.45 -11.01 -18.77
N ASP A 27 -3.11 -12.29 -18.95
CA ASP A 27 -3.22 -13.30 -17.89
C ASP A 27 -2.09 -13.16 -16.86
N TYR A 28 -2.44 -13.21 -15.56
CA TYR A 28 -1.48 -13.02 -14.48
C TYR A 28 -1.94 -13.65 -13.15
N VAL A 29 -0.98 -13.80 -12.24
CA VAL A 29 -1.22 -14.10 -10.82
C VAL A 29 -0.37 -13.21 -9.92
N ILE A 30 -0.91 -12.84 -8.77
CA ILE A 30 -0.21 -12.14 -7.69
C ILE A 30 0.09 -13.13 -6.57
N LEU A 31 1.35 -13.17 -6.13
CA LEU A 31 1.80 -13.94 -4.97
C LEU A 31 2.13 -12.97 -3.84
N GLU A 32 1.43 -13.05 -2.71
CA GLU A 32 1.69 -12.24 -1.53
C GLU A 32 2.09 -13.14 -0.37
N ALA A 33 3.20 -12.80 0.30
CA ALA A 33 3.74 -13.60 1.38
C ALA A 33 2.86 -13.52 2.64
N ARG A 34 2.23 -12.36 2.89
CA ARG A 34 1.35 -12.14 4.04
C ARG A 34 -0.05 -12.70 3.79
N ASP A 35 -0.80 -12.85 4.86
CA ASP A 35 -2.24 -13.16 4.88
C ASP A 35 -3.12 -11.97 4.44
N ARG A 36 -2.52 -10.80 4.21
CA ARG A 36 -3.20 -9.58 3.76
C ARG A 36 -2.48 -8.91 2.60
N THR A 37 -3.26 -8.22 1.77
CA THR A 37 -2.76 -7.29 0.76
C THR A 37 -2.40 -5.92 1.39
N GLY A 38 -1.80 -5.04 0.59
CA GLY A 38 -1.47 -3.65 0.97
C GLY A 38 0.01 -3.41 1.27
N GLY A 39 0.78 -4.47 1.55
CA GLY A 39 2.22 -4.36 1.81
C GLY A 39 2.53 -3.44 3.00
N ARG A 40 3.28 -2.36 2.76
CA ARG A 40 3.61 -1.33 3.77
C ARG A 40 2.45 -0.39 4.09
N VAL A 41 1.36 -0.44 3.33
CA VAL A 41 0.13 0.27 3.66
C VAL A 41 -0.65 -0.57 4.66
N LEU A 42 -0.91 0.01 5.83
CA LEU A 42 -1.73 -0.54 6.88
C LEU A 42 -2.41 0.62 7.60
N SER A 43 -3.73 0.66 7.52
CA SER A 43 -4.60 1.65 8.14
C SER A 43 -5.70 0.92 8.91
N GLY A 44 -6.01 1.30 10.15
CA GLY A 44 -7.05 0.60 10.91
C GLY A 44 -7.73 1.44 11.98
N LEU A 45 -9.00 1.09 12.24
CA LEU A 45 -9.83 1.60 13.33
C LEU A 45 -9.48 0.93 14.66
N GLU A 46 -9.31 -0.40 14.64
CA GLU A 46 -8.96 -1.20 15.83
C GLU A 46 -7.55 -0.90 16.36
N LEU A 47 -6.67 -0.41 15.49
CA LEU A 47 -5.29 -0.05 15.83
C LEU A 47 -5.19 1.25 16.64
N ALA A 48 -6.26 2.07 16.64
CA ALA A 48 -6.29 3.32 17.38
C ALA A 48 -6.64 3.11 18.86
N GLY A 49 -7.18 1.96 19.27
CA GLY A 49 -7.70 1.75 20.63
C GLY A 49 -8.83 2.72 21.03
N THR A 50 -9.34 3.51 20.08
CA THR A 50 -10.36 4.54 20.32
C THR A 50 -11.69 4.11 19.71
N SER A 51 -12.76 4.20 20.49
CA SER A 51 -14.16 4.05 20.07
C SER A 51 -14.65 5.14 19.10
N ALA A 52 -13.77 6.04 18.65
CA ALA A 52 -14.11 7.26 17.92
C ALA A 52 -14.06 7.14 16.38
N GLY A 53 -13.86 5.95 15.81
CA GLY A 53 -13.87 5.80 14.34
C GLY A 53 -12.64 6.43 13.64
N ILE A 54 -11.52 6.59 14.35
CA ILE A 54 -10.30 7.23 13.82
C ILE A 54 -9.42 6.19 13.14
N HIS A 55 -9.07 6.44 11.87
CA HIS A 55 -8.12 5.63 11.12
C HIS A 55 -6.69 6.10 11.39
N VAL A 56 -5.82 5.18 11.82
CA VAL A 56 -4.38 5.44 11.99
C VAL A 56 -3.60 4.73 10.88
N ASP A 57 -2.76 5.47 10.16
CA ASP A 57 -1.80 4.91 9.20
C ASP A 57 -0.52 4.48 9.94
N MET A 58 -0.23 3.18 9.95
CA MET A 58 1.00 2.60 10.52
C MET A 58 2.15 2.48 9.50
N GLY A 59 1.97 3.08 8.32
CA GLY A 59 2.92 3.02 7.23
C GLY A 59 2.85 4.29 6.39
N ALA A 60 2.65 4.14 5.07
CA ALA A 60 2.46 5.31 4.22
C ALA A 60 1.23 6.10 4.69
N ALA A 61 1.43 7.39 5.01
CA ALA A 61 0.38 8.25 5.58
C ALA A 61 0.13 9.52 4.77
N TRP A 62 1.12 9.99 4.01
CA TRP A 62 1.07 11.25 3.27
C TRP A 62 1.56 11.10 1.84
N PHE A 63 1.14 12.03 0.99
CA PHE A 63 1.74 12.28 -0.32
C PHE A 63 1.80 13.79 -0.59
N TRP A 64 2.68 14.18 -1.50
CA TRP A 64 2.92 15.58 -1.90
C TRP A 64 2.72 15.71 -3.41
N PRO A 65 1.61 16.30 -3.90
CA PRO A 65 1.32 16.41 -5.34
C PRO A 65 2.45 17.05 -6.15
N ASP A 66 3.07 18.11 -5.62
CA ASP A 66 4.14 18.84 -6.30
C ASP A 66 5.41 18.00 -6.48
N ILE A 67 5.62 17.00 -5.62
CA ILE A 67 6.77 16.08 -5.68
C ILE A 67 6.37 14.78 -6.41
N GLN A 68 5.10 14.39 -6.33
CA GLN A 68 4.57 13.09 -6.74
C GLN A 68 3.36 13.23 -7.67
N PRO A 69 3.51 13.91 -8.83
CA PRO A 69 2.37 14.27 -9.69
C PRO A 69 1.63 13.05 -10.24
N ASP A 70 2.35 11.98 -10.63
CA ASP A 70 1.70 10.75 -11.13
C ASP A 70 0.87 10.05 -10.06
N PHE A 71 1.29 10.14 -8.80
CA PHE A 71 0.54 9.58 -7.68
C PHE A 71 -0.72 10.42 -7.40
N ALA A 72 -0.62 11.74 -7.48
CA ALA A 72 -1.77 12.64 -7.38
C ALA A 72 -2.79 12.38 -8.50
N HIS A 73 -2.34 12.29 -9.76
CA HIS A 73 -3.22 11.94 -10.88
C HIS A 73 -3.88 10.56 -10.71
N LEU A 74 -3.17 9.58 -10.13
CA LEU A 74 -3.76 8.28 -9.83
C LEU A 74 -4.88 8.42 -8.77
N ILE A 75 -4.66 9.18 -7.70
CA ILE A 75 -5.64 9.43 -6.65
C ILE A 75 -6.89 10.10 -7.22
N GLU A 76 -6.71 11.13 -8.06
CA GLU A 76 -7.79 11.83 -8.75
C GLU A 76 -8.59 10.90 -9.67
N ARG A 77 -7.90 10.11 -10.51
CA ARG A 77 -8.53 9.15 -11.43
C ARG A 77 -9.32 8.07 -10.69
N LEU A 78 -8.92 7.73 -9.46
CA LEU A 78 -9.62 6.78 -8.60
C LEU A 78 -10.71 7.44 -7.75
N ASN A 79 -10.92 8.75 -7.87
CA ASN A 79 -11.87 9.54 -7.10
C ASN A 79 -11.71 9.36 -5.58
N LEU A 80 -10.47 9.26 -5.11
CA LEU A 80 -10.17 9.07 -3.69
C LEU A 80 -10.20 10.42 -2.95
N PRO A 81 -10.99 10.57 -1.87
CA PRO A 81 -11.07 11.84 -1.15
C PRO A 81 -9.78 12.13 -0.41
N VAL A 82 -9.27 13.35 -0.56
CA VAL A 82 -8.04 13.83 0.09
C VAL A 82 -8.34 14.77 1.25
N ILE A 83 -7.46 14.79 2.25
CA ILE A 83 -7.47 15.70 3.38
C ILE A 83 -6.16 16.47 3.36
N ALA A 84 -6.22 17.79 3.23
CA ALA A 84 -5.03 18.64 3.33
C ALA A 84 -4.42 18.54 4.73
N HIS A 85 -3.11 18.36 4.79
CA HIS A 85 -2.38 18.39 6.04
C HIS A 85 -2.04 19.84 6.38
N GLY A 86 -2.98 20.51 7.03
CA GLY A 86 -2.77 21.79 7.70
C GLY A 86 -2.87 21.61 9.21
N ARG A 87 -1.96 22.24 9.97
CA ARG A 87 -2.10 22.37 11.42
C ARG A 87 -2.50 23.80 11.73
N PRO A 88 -3.79 24.09 11.98
CA PRO A 88 -4.14 25.38 12.56
C PRO A 88 -3.58 25.47 13.98
N GLY A 89 -3.02 26.62 14.35
CA GLY A 89 -2.52 26.92 15.70
C GLY A 89 -1.01 27.19 15.76
N ASP A 90 -0.50 27.40 16.96
CA ASP A 90 0.94 27.61 17.16
C ASP A 90 1.69 26.29 17.28
N MET A 91 2.95 26.28 16.85
CA MET A 91 3.89 25.23 17.17
C MET A 91 4.55 25.52 18.51
N LEU A 92 4.69 24.49 19.34
CA LEU A 92 5.49 24.53 20.55
C LEU A 92 6.80 23.79 20.28
N TYR A 93 7.92 24.47 20.53
CA TYR A 93 9.26 23.92 20.36
C TYR A 93 9.97 23.86 21.71
N GLU A 94 10.26 22.65 22.17
CA GLU A 94 10.98 22.40 23.41
C GLU A 94 12.45 22.10 23.08
N ARG A 95 13.34 23.04 23.36
CA ARG A 95 14.79 22.90 23.10
C ARG A 95 15.54 22.17 24.23
N GLN A 96 15.06 22.31 25.46
CA GLN A 96 15.72 21.82 26.66
C GLN A 96 14.69 21.41 27.71
N LEU A 97 14.96 20.33 28.43
CA LEU A 97 14.05 19.69 29.40
C LEU A 97 13.59 20.63 30.54
N ASN A 98 14.38 21.65 30.85
CA ASN A 98 14.16 22.54 32.01
C ASN A 98 13.76 23.96 31.62
N SER A 99 13.44 24.20 30.34
CA SER A 99 12.97 25.50 29.85
C SER A 99 11.53 25.37 29.35
N PRO A 100 10.67 26.39 29.56
CA PRO A 100 9.32 26.35 29.02
C PRO A 100 9.36 26.24 27.48
N PRO A 101 8.44 25.51 26.84
CA PRO A 101 8.35 25.44 25.39
C PRO A 101 8.16 26.82 24.77
N GLU A 102 8.92 27.10 23.71
CA GLU A 102 8.80 28.33 22.93
C GLU A 102 7.65 28.19 21.93
N ARG A 103 6.83 29.24 21.81
CA ARG A 103 5.66 29.27 20.93
C ARG A 103 5.98 30.03 19.65
N TYR A 104 5.72 29.39 18.50
CA TYR A 104 5.93 29.95 17.18
C TYR A 104 4.63 29.87 16.36
N PRO A 105 4.33 30.84 15.48
CA PRO A 105 3.27 30.67 14.50
C PRO A 105 3.49 29.38 13.70
N ALA A 106 2.42 28.65 13.36
CA ALA A 106 2.57 27.50 12.46
C ALA A 106 3.16 27.93 11.12
N TRP A 107 4.10 27.13 10.62
CA TRP A 107 4.47 27.18 9.22
C TRP A 107 3.56 26.24 8.45
N GLU A 108 3.10 26.67 7.29
CA GLU A 108 2.49 25.74 6.34
C GLU A 108 3.55 24.75 5.84
N SER A 109 3.16 23.48 5.71
CA SER A 109 4.00 22.51 5.02
C SER A 109 4.18 22.99 3.59
N SER A 110 5.43 23.26 3.20
CA SER A 110 5.80 23.57 1.83
C SER A 110 6.81 22.53 1.32
N PRO A 111 6.49 21.74 0.27
CA PRO A 111 5.23 21.76 -0.46
C PRO A 111 4.06 21.15 0.35
N ALA A 112 2.84 21.40 -0.12
CA ALA A 112 1.62 20.94 0.54
C ALA A 112 1.57 19.40 0.59
N SER A 113 1.18 18.85 1.75
CA SER A 113 0.97 17.42 1.94
C SER A 113 -0.50 17.09 2.13
N PHE A 114 -0.87 15.88 1.72
CA PHE A 114 -2.25 15.40 1.79
C PHE A 114 -2.29 13.96 2.32
N ARG A 115 -3.43 13.61 2.92
CA ARG A 115 -3.79 12.24 3.33
C ARG A 115 -5.01 11.77 2.55
N LEU A 116 -5.27 10.47 2.53
CA LEU A 116 -6.53 9.93 2.05
C LEU A 116 -7.54 9.82 3.20
N LYS A 117 -8.81 10.12 2.95
CA LYS A 117 -9.89 9.85 3.89
C LYS A 117 -10.01 8.33 4.10
N GLY A 118 -9.97 7.88 5.35
CA GLY A 118 -9.91 6.46 5.70
C GLY A 118 -8.49 5.85 5.70
N GLY A 119 -7.46 6.69 5.52
CA GLY A 119 -6.05 6.27 5.49
C GLY A 119 -5.61 5.76 4.12
N MET A 120 -4.30 5.54 3.97
CA MET A 120 -3.71 5.14 2.68
C MET A 120 -4.19 3.75 2.21
N GLN A 121 -4.76 2.93 3.10
CA GLN A 121 -5.35 1.64 2.74
C GLN A 121 -6.55 1.76 1.78
N ALA A 122 -7.23 2.91 1.76
CA ALA A 122 -8.28 3.21 0.77
C ALA A 122 -7.78 3.02 -0.67
N LEU A 123 -6.56 3.48 -0.98
CA LEU A 123 -5.95 3.29 -2.30
C LEU A 123 -5.80 1.81 -2.65
N THR A 124 -5.22 1.02 -1.73
CA THR A 124 -5.00 -0.40 -1.99
C THR A 124 -6.30 -1.19 -2.06
N ALA A 125 -7.36 -0.76 -1.35
CA ALA A 125 -8.67 -1.37 -1.41
C ALA A 125 -9.32 -1.16 -2.79
N VAL A 126 -9.29 0.07 -3.32
CA VAL A 126 -9.83 0.39 -4.65
C VAL A 126 -9.04 -0.27 -5.79
N LEU A 127 -7.72 -0.41 -5.65
CA LEU A 127 -6.92 -1.17 -6.62
C LEU A 127 -7.25 -2.68 -6.55
N LYS A 128 -7.36 -3.23 -5.34
CA LYS A 128 -7.73 -4.65 -5.15
C LYS A 128 -9.11 -4.96 -5.72
N SER A 129 -10.09 -4.07 -5.58
CA SER A 129 -11.46 -4.31 -6.09
C SER A 129 -11.56 -4.36 -7.61
N GLN A 130 -10.51 -3.91 -8.33
CA GLN A 130 -10.43 -4.00 -9.79
C GLN A 130 -9.80 -5.33 -10.27
N ILE A 131 -9.43 -6.22 -9.34
CA ILE A 131 -8.72 -7.47 -9.63
C ILE A 131 -9.58 -8.66 -9.16
N PRO A 132 -9.78 -9.70 -9.99
CA PRO A 132 -10.46 -10.92 -9.56
C PRO A 132 -9.73 -11.58 -8.37
N ALA A 133 -10.47 -11.93 -7.32
CA ALA A 133 -9.90 -12.39 -6.05
C ALA A 133 -9.05 -13.66 -6.20
N GLU A 134 -9.43 -14.54 -7.13
CA GLU A 134 -8.73 -15.78 -7.45
C GLU A 134 -7.33 -15.57 -8.02
N LYS A 135 -7.04 -14.39 -8.59
CA LYS A 135 -5.71 -14.00 -9.09
C LYS A 135 -4.77 -13.57 -7.96
N ILE A 136 -5.25 -13.40 -6.73
CA ILE A 136 -4.44 -13.00 -5.58
C ILE A 136 -4.22 -14.20 -4.64
N LYS A 137 -2.99 -14.71 -4.58
CA LYS A 137 -2.60 -15.79 -3.67
C LYS A 137 -1.86 -15.22 -2.47
N ILE A 138 -2.60 -14.95 -1.39
CA ILE A 138 -2.04 -14.58 -0.07
C ILE A 138 -1.41 -15.79 0.62
N GLY A 139 -0.50 -15.55 1.56
CA GLY A 139 0.24 -16.61 2.26
C GLY A 139 1.19 -17.42 1.38
N HIS A 140 1.55 -16.93 0.19
CA HIS A 140 2.44 -17.57 -0.78
C HIS A 140 3.73 -16.78 -0.93
N GLN A 141 4.73 -17.11 -0.12
CA GLN A 141 6.03 -16.46 -0.17
C GLN A 141 6.86 -17.04 -1.31
N ALA A 142 7.21 -16.23 -2.31
CA ALA A 142 8.22 -16.61 -3.29
C ALA A 142 9.59 -16.80 -2.60
N VAL A 143 10.21 -17.97 -2.79
CA VAL A 143 11.51 -18.34 -2.18
C VAL A 143 12.61 -18.52 -3.22
N ALA A 144 12.26 -18.76 -4.48
CA ALA A 144 13.21 -18.80 -5.58
C ALA A 144 12.52 -18.43 -6.90
N VAL A 145 13.28 -17.82 -7.80
CA VAL A 145 12.89 -17.56 -9.19
C VAL A 145 13.97 -18.13 -10.09
N LEU A 146 13.62 -19.12 -10.91
CA LEU A 146 14.54 -19.87 -11.75
C LEU A 146 14.13 -19.72 -13.21
N ARG A 147 15.10 -19.62 -14.11
CA ARG A 147 14.85 -19.65 -15.55
C ARG A 147 14.89 -21.08 -16.05
N ALA A 148 13.82 -21.53 -16.68
CA ALA A 148 13.70 -22.85 -17.31
C ALA A 148 13.48 -22.66 -18.82
N GLY A 149 14.59 -22.49 -19.56
CA GLY A 149 14.55 -22.19 -21.00
C GLY A 149 13.90 -20.84 -21.30
N LYS A 150 12.72 -20.87 -21.93
CA LYS A 150 11.91 -19.68 -22.25
C LYS A 150 10.94 -19.29 -21.12
N GLU A 151 10.81 -20.13 -20.09
CA GLU A 151 9.86 -19.94 -19.00
C GLU A 151 10.58 -19.53 -17.71
N MET A 152 9.82 -18.94 -16.78
CA MET A 152 10.27 -18.60 -15.45
C MET A 152 9.48 -19.44 -14.44
N GLN A 153 10.18 -20.10 -13.52
CA GLN A 153 9.59 -20.88 -12.44
C GLN A 153 9.73 -20.12 -11.13
N VAL A 154 8.61 -19.89 -10.46
CA VAL A 154 8.57 -19.23 -9.15
C VAL A 154 8.22 -20.28 -8.10
N HIS A 155 9.17 -20.59 -7.23
CA HIS A 155 8.93 -21.52 -6.12
C HIS A 155 8.34 -20.75 -4.95
N THR A 156 7.25 -21.25 -4.38
CA THR A 156 6.58 -20.63 -3.24
C THR A 156 6.59 -21.53 -2.02
N ARG A 157 6.69 -20.92 -0.84
CA ARG A 157 6.39 -21.53 0.44
C ARG A 157 5.03 -20.99 0.92
N SER A 158 4.13 -21.90 1.27
CA SER A 158 2.82 -21.54 1.82
C SER A 158 2.72 -22.03 3.27
N GLU A 159 2.31 -21.17 4.20
CA GLU A 159 1.98 -21.59 5.56
C GLU A 159 0.63 -22.34 5.52
N GLY A 160 0.67 -23.67 5.64
CA GLY A 160 -0.54 -24.51 5.61
C GLY A 160 -0.44 -25.85 4.87
N SER A 161 0.71 -26.25 4.33
CA SER A 161 0.84 -27.60 3.73
C SER A 161 2.23 -28.20 3.93
N LYS A 162 2.25 -29.39 4.56
CA LYS A 162 3.37 -30.33 4.48
C LYS A 162 3.76 -30.50 3.00
N LYS A 163 4.99 -30.12 2.64
CA LYS A 163 5.70 -30.49 1.39
C LYS A 163 4.79 -30.76 0.18
N GLY A 164 4.19 -29.72 -0.39
CA GLY A 164 3.58 -29.76 -1.72
C GLY A 164 4.48 -29.07 -2.74
N SER A 165 5.34 -29.83 -3.43
CA SER A 165 6.08 -29.34 -4.59
C SER A 165 5.10 -29.05 -5.74
N SER A 166 4.75 -27.78 -5.93
CA SER A 166 4.04 -27.36 -7.14
C SER A 166 5.07 -27.01 -8.21
N ARG A 167 5.14 -27.82 -9.29
CA ARG A 167 5.87 -27.45 -10.50
C ARG A 167 5.04 -26.41 -11.27
N PHE A 168 5.70 -25.34 -11.69
CA PHE A 168 5.13 -24.22 -12.45
C PHE A 168 5.74 -24.18 -13.84
#